data_AF-A0A2X3H2T3-F1
#
_entry.id   AF-A0A2X3H2T3-F1
#
_cell.length_a   1.000
_cell.length_b   1.000
_cell.length_c   1.000
_cell.angle_alpha   90.00
_cell.angle_beta   90.00
_cell.angle_gamma   90.00
#
_symmetry.space_group_name_H-M   'P 1'
#
loop_
_entity.id
_entity.type
_entity.pdbx_description
1 polymer ?
#
loop_
_entity_poly.entity_id
_entity_poly.type
_entity_poly.pdbx_seq_one_letter_code
_entity_poly.pdbx_strand_id
1 'polypeptide(L)'
;MKKGLFWFSYIVSGICFLLTIIAFVIGFIEHMHDTGGFQAVFKILETPITGFIKLTNGYIQKSVIEIILLIIVSYLLPAYFIVMTNLLKRKKEQER
;
A
#
# COMPACT_ATOMS: atom_id res chain seq x y z
N MET A 1 -1.92 0.57 26.92
CA MET A 1 -2.50 0.00 25.68
C MET A 1 -2.49 0.93 24.48
N LYS A 2 -3.03 2.17 24.56
CA LYS A 2 -3.22 3.05 23.36
C LYS A 2 -1.95 3.33 22.54
N LYS A 3 -0.80 3.58 23.20
CA LYS A 3 0.49 3.82 22.51
C LYS A 3 1.04 2.57 21.81
N GLY A 4 0.87 1.40 22.41
CA GLY A 4 1.35 0.14 21.83
C GLY A 4 0.59 -0.25 20.57
N LEU A 5 -0.74 -0.10 20.58
CA LEU A 5 -1.57 -0.34 19.40
C LEU A 5 -1.24 0.62 18.26
N PHE A 6 -0.98 1.90 18.57
CA PHE A 6 -0.52 2.88 17.58
C PHE A 6 0.79 2.44 16.94
N TRP A 7 1.82 2.13 17.73
CA TRP A 7 3.12 1.71 17.21
C TRP A 7 3.04 0.42 16.40
N PHE A 8 2.26 -0.56 16.85
CA PHE A 8 2.01 -1.78 16.09
C PHE A 8 1.37 -1.48 14.74
N SER A 9 0.26 -0.72 14.73
CA SER A 9 -0.42 -0.32 13.49
C SER A 9 0.48 0.49 12.56
N TYR A 10 1.34 1.35 13.11
CA TYR A 10 2.27 2.19 12.36
C TYR A 10 3.36 1.36 11.67
N ILE A 11 3.94 0.38 12.39
CA ILE A 11 4.93 -0.55 11.82
C ILE A 11 4.30 -1.39 10.70
N VAL A 12 3.13 -1.98 10.94
CA VAL A 12 2.41 -2.76 9.92
C VAL A 12 2.13 -1.90 8.69
N SER A 13 1.68 -0.67 8.88
CA SER A 13 1.41 0.26 7.78
C SER A 13 2.67 0.65 7.01
N GLY A 14 3.82 0.78 7.68
CA GLY A 14 5.11 1.03 7.04
C GLY A 14 5.56 -0.13 6.16
N ILE A 15 5.35 -1.37 6.60
CA ILE A 15 5.63 -2.56 5.78
C ILE A 15 4.71 -2.57 4.55
N CYS A 16 3.41 -2.35 4.73
CA CYS A 16 2.46 -2.26 3.61
C CYS A 16 2.84 -1.15 2.63
N PHE A 17 3.29 0.01 3.12
CA PHE A 17 3.78 1.12 2.30
C PHE A 17 4.98 0.72 1.43
N LEU A 18 6.00 0.08 2.01
CA LEU A 18 7.17 -0.39 1.27
C LEU A 18 6.80 -1.42 0.21
N LEU A 19 5.96 -2.41 0.56
CA LEU A 19 5.48 -3.42 -0.39
C LEU A 19 4.69 -2.77 -1.54
N THR A 20 3.89 -1.76 -1.23
CA THR A 20 3.11 -1.01 -2.23
C THR A 20 4.03 -0.27 -3.20
N ILE A 21 5.09 0.40 -2.70
CA ILE A 21 6.10 1.04 -3.56
C ILE A 21 6.79 0.00 -4.46
N ILE A 22 7.23 -1.13 -3.89
CA ILE A 22 7.89 -2.18 -4.67
C ILE A 22 6.97 -2.69 -5.78
N ALA A 23 5.69 -2.96 -5.47
CA ALA A 23 4.71 -3.39 -6.44
C ALA A 23 4.47 -2.33 -7.53
N PHE A 24 4.40 -1.04 -7.16
CA PHE A 24 4.32 0.05 -8.13
C PHE A 24 5.53 0.12 -9.06
N VAL A 25 6.74 -0.05 -8.52
CA VAL A 25 7.98 -0.04 -9.33
C VAL A 25 8.00 -1.23 -10.28
N ILE A 26 7.63 -2.42 -9.82
CA ILE A 26 7.52 -3.62 -10.68
C ILE A 26 6.49 -3.37 -11.78
N GLY A 27 5.30 -2.91 -11.44
CA GLY A 27 4.24 -2.63 -12.41
C GLY A 27 4.66 -1.56 -13.42
N PHE A 28 5.38 -0.53 -12.95
CA PHE A 28 5.94 0.50 -13.83
C PHE A 28 6.93 -0.10 -14.82
N ILE A 29 7.89 -0.91 -14.36
CA ILE A 29 8.87 -1.57 -15.25
C ILE A 29 8.17 -2.51 -16.24
N GLU A 30 7.17 -3.28 -15.79
CA GLU A 30 6.45 -4.24 -16.63
C GLU A 30 5.56 -3.58 -17.68
N HIS A 31 4.96 -2.43 -17.38
CA HIS A 31 3.93 -1.80 -18.22
C HIS A 31 4.35 -0.46 -18.85
N MET A 32 5.52 0.10 -18.54
CA MET A 32 6.00 1.35 -19.17
C MET A 32 6.21 1.23 -20.68
N HIS A 33 6.39 0.01 -21.18
CA HIS A 33 6.58 -0.27 -22.60
C HIS A 33 5.27 -0.58 -23.33
N ASP A 34 4.13 -0.63 -22.62
CA ASP A 34 2.82 -0.89 -23.23
C ASP A 34 2.41 0.32 -24.11
N THR A 35 2.02 0.06 -25.35
CA THR A 35 1.64 1.08 -26.36
C THR A 35 0.34 1.83 -26.05
N GLY A 36 -0.44 1.38 -25.05
CA GLY A 36 -1.64 2.05 -24.56
C GLY A 36 -1.36 2.85 -23.30
N GLY A 37 -0.93 4.12 -23.42
CA GLY A 37 -0.49 4.94 -22.28
C GLY A 37 -1.46 4.97 -21.08
N PHE A 38 -2.77 5.13 -21.32
CA PHE A 38 -3.77 5.09 -20.24
C PHE A 38 -4.00 3.69 -19.68
N GLN A 39 -3.97 2.65 -20.52
CA GLN A 39 -4.12 1.26 -20.07
C GLN A 39 -2.93 0.82 -19.21
N ALA A 40 -1.72 1.25 -19.57
CA ALA A 40 -0.51 1.03 -18.78
C ALA A 40 -0.65 1.62 -17.37
N VAL A 41 -1.16 2.85 -17.24
CA VAL A 41 -1.40 3.49 -15.94
C VAL A 41 -2.37 2.68 -15.07
N PHE A 42 -3.48 2.20 -15.62
CA PHE A 42 -4.42 1.37 -14.86
C PHE A 42 -3.78 0.05 -14.39
N LYS A 43 -3.00 -0.63 -15.24
CA LYS A 43 -2.30 -1.86 -14.85
C LYS A 43 -1.26 -1.60 -13.76
N ILE A 44 -0.52 -0.51 -13.86
CA ILE A 44 0.44 -0.08 -12.83
C ILE A 44 -0.29 0.16 -11.51
N LEU A 45 -1.44 0.84 -11.55
CA LEU A 45 -2.28 1.08 -10.37
C LEU A 45 -2.83 -0.22 -9.78
N GLU A 46 -3.15 -1.24 -10.58
CA GLU A 46 -3.61 -2.56 -10.11
C GLU A 46 -2.48 -3.45 -9.58
N THR A 47 -1.22 -3.13 -9.89
CA THR A 47 -0.06 -3.98 -9.52
C THR A 47 0.11 -4.19 -8.01
N PRO A 48 -0.11 -3.18 -7.13
CA PRO A 48 -0.17 -3.40 -5.69
C PRO A 48 -1.18 -4.48 -5.29
N ILE A 49 -2.41 -4.41 -5.80
CA ILE A 49 -3.47 -5.38 -5.49
C ILE A 49 -3.06 -6.78 -5.95
N THR A 50 -2.62 -6.91 -7.21
CA THR A 50 -2.21 -8.21 -7.77
C THR A 50 -0.95 -8.75 -7.11
N GLY A 51 -0.02 -7.89 -6.67
CA GLY A 51 1.15 -8.25 -5.87
C GLY A 51 0.77 -8.88 -4.52
N PHE A 52 -0.20 -8.30 -3.81
CA PHE A 52 -0.73 -8.88 -2.57
C PHE A 52 -1.51 -10.19 -2.81
N ILE A 53 -2.24 -10.31 -3.93
CA ILE A 53 -2.89 -11.57 -4.34
C ILE A 53 -1.83 -12.65 -4.59
N LYS A 54 -0.74 -12.33 -5.30
CA LYS A 54 0.38 -13.24 -5.54
C LYS A 54 1.06 -13.66 -4.24
N LEU A 55 1.32 -12.73 -3.32
CA LEU A 55 1.88 -13.00 -1.99
C LEU A 55 1.02 -13.98 -1.17
N THR A 56 -0.28 -13.97 -1.40
CA THR A 56 -1.25 -14.79 -0.67
C THR A 56 -1.63 -16.06 -1.43
N ASN A 57 -0.88 -16.41 -2.49
CA ASN A 57 -1.13 -17.55 -3.37
C ASN A 57 -2.58 -17.63 -3.88
N GLY A 58 -3.24 -16.49 -4.10
CA GLY A 58 -4.62 -16.43 -4.58
C GLY A 58 -5.69 -16.82 -3.55
N TYR A 59 -5.35 -16.95 -2.27
CA TYR A 59 -6.34 -17.29 -1.24
C TYR A 59 -7.35 -16.17 -0.95
N ILE A 60 -6.97 -14.90 -1.14
CA ILE A 60 -7.71 -13.70 -0.69
C ILE A 60 -8.63 -13.14 -1.80
N GLN A 61 -9.14 -13.97 -2.72
CA GLN A 61 -9.99 -13.49 -3.83
C GLN A 61 -11.33 -14.21 -3.94
N LYS A 62 -11.74 -14.92 -2.90
CA LYS A 62 -12.93 -15.79 -2.88
C LYS A 62 -14.14 -15.10 -2.26
N SER A 63 -13.97 -14.05 -1.45
CA SER A 63 -15.09 -13.30 -0.86
C SER A 63 -14.96 -11.78 -0.91
N VAL A 64 -16.08 -11.08 -0.77
CA VAL A 64 -16.14 -9.60 -0.71
C VAL A 64 -15.29 -9.04 0.43
N ILE A 65 -15.22 -9.74 1.57
CA ILE A 65 -14.43 -9.32 2.74
C ILE A 65 -12.93 -9.32 2.40
N GLU A 66 -12.49 -10.32 1.65
CA GLU A 66 -11.09 -10.45 1.24
C GLU A 66 -10.68 -9.36 0.26
N ILE A 67 -11.58 -8.97 -0.65
CA ILE A 67 -11.38 -7.83 -1.56
C ILE A 67 -11.25 -6.52 -0.77
N ILE A 68 -12.12 -6.29 0.22
CA ILE A 68 -12.04 -5.11 1.10
C ILE A 68 -10.69 -5.11 1.84
N LEU A 69 -10.26 -6.25 2.35
CA LEU A 69 -8.98 -6.39 3.05
C LEU A 69 -7.79 -6.10 2.12
N LEU A 70 -7.85 -6.56 0.86
CA LEU A 70 -6.86 -6.24 -0.18
C LEU A 70 -6.76 -4.74 -0.43
N ILE A 71 -7.89 -4.03 -0.54
CA ILE A 71 -7.90 -2.57 -0.71
C ILE A 71 -7.27 -1.87 0.51
N ILE A 72 -7.60 -2.34 1.72
CA ILE A 72 -7.04 -1.79 2.96
C ILE A 72 -5.52 -1.91 2.96
N VAL A 73 -5.01 -3.11 2.69
CA VAL A 73 -3.58 -3.42 2.76
C VAL A 73 -2.80 -2.78 1.60
N SER A 74 -3.41 -2.66 0.42
CA SER A 74 -2.76 -2.15 -0.79
C SER A 74 -2.75 -0.62 -0.90
N TYR A 75 -3.69 0.09 -0.26
CA TYR A 75 -3.76 1.56 -0.37
C TYR A 75 -4.01 2.27 0.95
N LEU A 76 -4.97 1.82 1.78
CA LEU A 76 -5.35 2.58 2.97
C LEU A 76 -4.26 2.56 4.05
N LEU A 77 -3.63 1.41 4.31
CA LEU A 77 -2.50 1.32 5.24
C LEU A 77 -1.28 2.10 4.75
N PRO A 78 -0.85 1.99 3.47
CA PRO A 78 0.16 2.85 2.88
C PRO A 78 -0.13 4.35 3.03
N ALA A 79 -1.36 4.78 2.73
CA ALA A 79 -1.77 6.18 2.85
C ALA A 79 -1.77 6.64 4.31
N TYR A 80 -2.27 5.80 5.22
CA TYR A 80 -2.23 6.06 6.66
C TYR A 80 -0.80 6.26 7.16
N PHE A 81 0.16 5.45 6.70
CA PHE A 81 1.57 5.61 7.05
C PHE A 81 2.12 6.97 6.63
N ILE A 82 1.83 7.42 5.39
CA ILE A 82 2.25 8.75 4.90
C ILE A 82 1.65 9.86 5.76
N VAL A 83 0.34 9.82 6.01
CA VAL A 83 -0.36 10.84 6.80
C VAL A 83 0.20 10.92 8.22
N MET A 84 0.35 9.78 8.90
CA MET A 84 0.89 9.77 10.26
C MET A 84 2.36 10.19 10.32
N THR A 85 3.18 9.80 9.34
CA THR A 85 4.56 10.25 9.26
C THR A 85 4.63 11.79 9.14
N ASN A 86 3.79 12.38 8.29
CA ASN A 86 3.71 13.82 8.13
C ASN A 86 3.23 14.53 9.41
N LEU A 87 2.21 13.98 10.09
CA LEU A 87 1.74 14.54 11.36
C LEU A 87 2.80 14.46 12.47
N LEU A 88 3.51 13.34 12.58
CA LEU A 88 4.61 13.17 13.54
C LEU A 88 5.76 14.14 13.25
N LYS A 89 6.10 14.34 11.98
CA LYS A 89 7.12 15.31 11.56
C LYS A 89 6.73 16.74 11.95
N ARG A 90 5.49 17.16 11.64
CA ARG A 90 4.98 18.49 12.00
C ARG A 90 4.96 18.73 13.50
N LYS A 91 4.54 17.72 14.29
CA LYS A 91 4.56 17.81 15.76
C LYS A 91 5.98 18.00 16.29
N LYS A 92 6.94 17.27 15.74
CA LYS A 92 8.36 17.40 16.11
C LYS A 92 8.93 18.79 15.75
N GLU A 93 8.49 19.38 14.64
CA GLU A 93 8.88 20.74 14.24
C GLU A 93 8.28 21.82 15.15
N GLN A 94 7.07 21.61 15.70
CA GLN A 94 6.45 22.54 16.66
C GLN A 94 7.07 22.46 18.07
N GLU A 95 7.69 21.33 18.42
CA GLU A 95 8.34 21.10 19.71
C GLU A 95 9.82 21.54 19.73
N ARG A 96 10.35 22.02 18.60
CA ARG A 96 11.74 22.43 18.41
C ARG A 96 11.88 23.94 18.35
#